data_AF-A0A2E5D3P6-F1
#
_entry.id   AF-A0A2E5D3P6-F1
#
_cell.length_a   1.000
_cell.length_b   1.000
_cell.length_c   1.000
_cell.angle_alpha   90.00
_cell.angle_beta   90.00
_cell.angle_gamma   90.00
#
_symmetry.space_group_name_H-M   'P 1'
#
loop_
_entity.id
_entity.type
_entity.pdbx_description
1 polymer ?
#
loop_
_entity_poly.entity_id
_entity_poly.type
_entity_poly.pdbx_seq_one_letter_code
_entity_poly.pdbx_strand_id
1 'polypeptide(L)'
;MQAHAENQVQAPSALTSATVSRATDPECLSQTCRVLDDHALATPAELKELAHHGHGPLQGPRPWDPLEFLAALRTRDPDARAQEVERLGRSLSQSLGQPLTLVPFASKMPTPSAFYDLNDSLLLECRKLMTPVLFAEESEVIGIGSINPVALRLSARTVMQFIADKTGTTPVVSTVLLHHEGWISLCQQQFGI
;
A
#
# COMPACT_ATOMS: atom_id res chain seq x y z
N MET A 1 -63.99 18.89 12.71
CA MET A 1 -63.74 19.37 11.33
C MET A 1 -63.21 20.79 11.46
N GLN A 2 -62.00 21.22 11.07
CA GLN A 2 -60.84 20.74 10.29
C GLN A 2 -59.61 21.40 10.96
N ALA A 3 -58.60 20.66 11.45
CA ALA A 3 -57.36 20.26 10.78
C ALA A 3 -56.44 21.44 10.35
N HIS A 4 -55.56 21.86 11.26
CA HIS A 4 -54.27 22.49 10.95
C HIS A 4 -53.33 21.46 10.30
N ALA A 5 -52.71 21.81 9.18
CA ALA A 5 -51.51 21.16 8.69
C ALA A 5 -50.68 22.21 7.94
N GLU A 6 -49.79 22.88 8.67
CA GLU A 6 -48.73 23.69 8.08
C GLU A 6 -47.66 22.77 7.49
N ASN A 7 -47.21 23.20 6.32
CA ASN A 7 -46.41 22.49 5.36
C ASN A 7 -44.95 22.42 5.85
N GLN A 8 -44.51 21.28 6.40
CA GLN A 8 -43.08 21.03 6.64
C GLN A 8 -42.43 20.59 5.32
N VAL A 9 -41.85 21.55 4.60
CA VAL A 9 -40.93 21.26 3.50
C VAL A 9 -39.63 20.75 4.12
N GLN A 10 -39.47 19.44 4.05
CA GLN A 10 -38.29 18.69 4.44
C GLN A 10 -37.09 19.18 3.61
N ALA A 11 -36.11 19.79 4.26
CA ALA A 11 -34.86 20.16 3.61
C ALA A 11 -34.14 18.89 3.11
N PRO A 12 -33.59 18.88 1.88
CA PRO A 12 -32.86 17.72 1.39
C PRO A 12 -31.59 17.54 2.24
N SER A 13 -31.56 16.41 2.95
CA SER A 13 -30.38 15.93 3.67
C SER A 13 -29.22 15.84 2.69
N ALA A 14 -28.18 16.65 2.93
CA ALA A 14 -26.94 16.58 2.17
C ALA A 14 -26.30 15.21 2.42
N LEU A 15 -26.49 14.31 1.45
CA LEU A 15 -25.69 13.09 1.32
C LEU A 15 -24.23 13.53 1.17
N THR A 16 -23.49 13.49 2.27
CA THR A 16 -22.04 13.47 2.23
C THR A 16 -21.64 12.30 1.33
N SER A 17 -21.03 12.58 0.19
CA SER A 17 -20.50 11.54 -0.69
C SER A 17 -19.45 10.78 0.11
N ALA A 18 -19.83 9.62 0.66
CA ALA A 18 -18.88 8.72 1.28
C ALA A 18 -17.81 8.42 0.22
N THR A 19 -16.60 8.88 0.45
CA THR A 19 -15.46 8.59 -0.42
C THR A 19 -15.28 7.08 -0.39
N VAL A 20 -15.72 6.41 -1.45
CA VAL A 20 -15.60 4.95 -1.54
C VAL A 20 -14.11 4.63 -1.55
N SER A 21 -13.65 3.94 -0.51
CA SER A 21 -12.27 3.47 -0.43
C SER A 21 -12.00 2.57 -1.63
N ARG A 22 -10.97 2.89 -2.42
CA ARG A 22 -10.59 2.11 -3.61
C ARG A 22 -9.82 0.86 -3.19
N ALA A 23 -9.83 -0.14 -4.07
CA ALA A 23 -9.10 -1.39 -3.84
C ALA A 23 -7.59 -1.15 -3.70
N THR A 24 -7.02 -0.21 -4.45
CA THR A 24 -5.59 0.13 -4.42
C THR A 24 -5.41 1.65 -4.40
N ASP A 25 -4.32 2.12 -3.79
CA ASP A 25 -3.90 3.52 -3.90
C ASP A 25 -3.74 3.94 -5.38
N PRO A 26 -4.39 5.03 -5.86
CA PRO A 26 -4.40 5.38 -7.28
C PRO A 26 -3.03 5.74 -7.83
N GLU A 27 -2.18 6.39 -7.04
CA GLU A 27 -0.84 6.77 -7.48
C GLU A 27 0.06 5.54 -7.58
N CYS A 28 0.01 4.66 -6.56
CA CYS A 28 0.70 3.39 -6.58
C CYS A 28 0.27 2.51 -7.75
N LEU A 29 -1.03 2.39 -8.01
CA LEU A 29 -1.58 1.64 -9.13
C LEU A 29 -1.06 2.18 -10.46
N SER A 30 -1.20 3.48 -10.70
CA SER A 30 -0.79 4.14 -11.94
C SER A 30 0.71 3.96 -12.21
N GLN A 31 1.55 4.21 -11.20
CA GLN A 31 3.00 4.07 -11.33
C GLN A 31 3.42 2.61 -11.49
N THR A 32 2.77 1.67 -10.79
CA THR A 32 3.08 0.23 -10.94
C THR A 32 2.71 -0.25 -12.34
N CYS A 33 1.49 0.07 -12.83
CA CYS A 33 1.07 -0.28 -14.19
C CYS A 33 2.02 0.26 -15.25
N ARG A 34 2.46 1.52 -15.11
CA ARG A 34 3.40 2.14 -16.04
C ARG A 34 4.73 1.39 -16.10
N VAL A 35 5.33 1.08 -14.95
CA VAL A 35 6.63 0.37 -14.92
C VAL A 35 6.47 -1.06 -15.43
N LEU A 36 5.33 -1.71 -15.16
CA LEU A 36 5.04 -3.03 -15.72
C LEU A 36 4.95 -3.00 -17.25
N ASP A 37 4.35 -1.96 -17.83
CA ASP A 37 4.22 -1.76 -19.29
C ASP A 37 5.56 -1.41 -19.94
N ASP A 38 6.23 -0.37 -19.42
CA ASP A 38 7.50 0.18 -19.94
C ASP A 38 8.60 -0.90 -20.03
N HIS A 39 8.53 -1.95 -19.19
CA HIS A 39 9.50 -3.04 -19.12
C HIS A 39 8.95 -4.40 -19.55
N ALA A 40 7.78 -4.44 -20.17
CA ALA A 40 7.13 -5.68 -20.65
C ALA A 40 7.01 -6.78 -19.58
N LEU A 41 6.78 -6.39 -18.32
CA LEU A 41 6.57 -7.29 -17.19
C LEU A 41 5.12 -7.74 -17.06
N ALA A 42 4.19 -7.09 -17.76
CA ALA A 42 2.80 -7.47 -17.89
C ALA A 42 2.28 -7.28 -19.32
N THR A 43 1.29 -8.06 -19.70
CA THR A 43 0.61 -7.91 -21.00
C THR A 43 -0.44 -6.79 -20.94
N PRO A 44 -0.84 -6.21 -22.09
CA PRO A 44 -1.91 -5.21 -22.11
C PRO A 44 -3.24 -5.70 -21.53
N ALA A 45 -3.56 -6.99 -21.68
CA ALA A 45 -4.76 -7.59 -21.10
C ALA A 45 -4.68 -7.63 -19.56
N GLU A 46 -3.53 -8.06 -19.02
CA GLU A 46 -3.30 -8.07 -17.57
C GLU A 46 -3.33 -6.67 -16.97
N LEU A 47 -2.72 -5.68 -17.64
CA LEU A 47 -2.75 -4.28 -17.20
C LEU A 47 -4.17 -3.71 -17.18
N LYS A 48 -5.00 -4.08 -18.17
CA LYS A 48 -6.40 -3.69 -18.21
C LYS A 48 -7.19 -4.27 -17.03
N GLU A 49 -7.02 -5.55 -16.73
CA GLU A 49 -7.68 -6.21 -15.59
C GLU A 49 -7.18 -5.62 -14.26
N LEU A 50 -5.88 -5.40 -14.12
CA LEU A 50 -5.27 -4.79 -12.94
C LEU A 50 -5.81 -3.36 -12.71
N ALA A 51 -5.88 -2.54 -13.76
CA ALA A 51 -6.44 -1.21 -13.67
C ALA A 51 -7.94 -1.27 -13.33
N HIS A 52 -8.71 -2.15 -13.96
CA HIS A 52 -10.13 -2.30 -13.66
C HIS A 52 -10.37 -2.66 -12.19
N HIS A 53 -9.66 -3.66 -11.68
CA HIS A 53 -9.75 -4.09 -10.30
C HIS A 53 -9.29 -3.00 -9.32
N GLY A 54 -8.12 -2.39 -9.55
CA GLY A 54 -7.54 -1.41 -8.64
C GLY A 54 -8.35 -0.12 -8.49
N HIS A 55 -9.09 0.28 -9.54
CA HIS A 55 -10.04 1.41 -9.47
C HIS A 55 -11.39 1.04 -8.85
N GLY A 56 -11.66 -0.27 -8.68
CA GLY A 56 -12.87 -0.77 -8.06
C GLY A 56 -12.96 -0.39 -6.57
N PRO A 57 -14.16 -0.56 -5.97
CA PRO A 57 -14.33 -0.40 -4.53
C PRO A 57 -13.53 -1.47 -3.77
N LEU A 58 -12.96 -1.10 -2.63
CA LEU A 58 -12.31 -2.02 -1.72
C LEU A 58 -13.28 -3.13 -1.30
N GLN A 59 -12.92 -4.37 -1.61
CA GLN A 59 -13.64 -5.58 -1.18
C GLN A 59 -12.80 -6.31 -0.13
N GLY A 60 -13.21 -6.23 1.13
CA GLY A 60 -12.54 -6.90 2.25
C GLY A 60 -11.81 -5.96 3.20
N PRO A 61 -11.01 -6.51 4.15
CA PRO A 61 -10.44 -5.75 5.25
C PRO A 61 -9.19 -4.93 4.87
N ARG A 62 -8.59 -5.21 3.69
CA ARG A 62 -7.29 -4.67 3.30
C ARG A 62 -7.23 -4.21 1.84
N PRO A 63 -6.46 -3.15 1.53
CA PRO A 63 -6.11 -2.83 0.16
C PRO A 63 -5.48 -4.02 -0.57
N TRP A 64 -5.56 -3.99 -1.88
CA TRP A 64 -4.89 -4.93 -2.76
C TRP A 64 -3.60 -4.31 -3.28
N ASP A 65 -2.52 -5.09 -3.22
CA ASP A 65 -1.28 -4.73 -3.91
C ASP A 65 -1.34 -5.17 -5.38
N PRO A 66 -0.91 -4.31 -6.33
CA PRO A 66 -0.90 -4.65 -7.75
C PRO A 66 -0.14 -5.93 -8.12
N LEU A 67 0.99 -6.23 -7.45
CA LEU A 67 1.79 -7.40 -7.78
C LEU A 67 1.13 -8.68 -7.28
N GLU A 68 0.49 -8.64 -6.11
CA GLU A 68 -0.31 -9.74 -5.61
C GLU A 68 -1.49 -10.06 -6.53
N PHE A 69 -2.20 -9.04 -7.02
CA PHE A 69 -3.29 -9.21 -7.96
C PHE A 69 -2.81 -9.82 -9.29
N LEU A 70 -1.72 -9.28 -9.85
CA LEU A 70 -1.15 -9.78 -11.11
C LEU A 70 -0.67 -11.23 -10.97
N ALA A 71 -0.05 -11.59 -9.85
CA ALA A 71 0.33 -12.97 -9.57
C ALA A 71 -0.90 -13.89 -9.49
N ALA A 72 -1.99 -13.43 -8.87
CA ALA A 72 -3.24 -14.18 -8.79
C ALA A 72 -3.94 -14.37 -10.15
N LEU A 73 -3.79 -13.41 -11.08
CA LEU A 73 -4.25 -13.57 -12.47
C LEU A 73 -3.48 -14.66 -13.21
N ARG A 74 -2.17 -14.78 -12.96
CA ARG A 74 -1.27 -15.70 -13.67
C ARG A 74 -1.32 -17.13 -13.15
N THR A 75 -1.53 -17.29 -11.84
CA THR A 75 -1.53 -18.62 -11.22
C THR A 75 -2.62 -18.77 -10.16
N ARG A 76 -3.29 -19.92 -10.22
CA ARG A 76 -4.29 -20.35 -9.25
C ARG A 76 -3.67 -21.10 -8.06
N ASP A 77 -2.46 -21.60 -8.21
CA ASP A 77 -1.73 -22.30 -7.16
C ASP A 77 -1.13 -21.29 -6.15
N PRO A 78 -1.47 -21.35 -4.86
CA PRO A 78 -0.97 -20.44 -3.83
C PRO A 78 0.56 -20.40 -3.72
N ASP A 79 1.23 -21.55 -3.80
CA ASP A 79 2.70 -21.62 -3.63
C ASP A 79 3.41 -20.98 -4.82
N ALA A 80 2.94 -21.28 -6.04
CA ALA A 80 3.40 -20.60 -7.25
C ALA A 80 3.08 -19.10 -7.24
N ARG A 81 1.99 -18.67 -6.58
CA ARG A 81 1.63 -17.25 -6.48
C ARG A 81 2.63 -16.48 -5.64
N ALA A 82 3.03 -17.00 -4.48
CA ALA A 82 4.03 -16.35 -3.64
C ALA A 82 5.36 -16.15 -4.39
N GLN A 83 5.79 -17.19 -5.13
CA GLN A 83 6.99 -17.11 -5.98
C GLN A 83 6.85 -16.08 -7.11
N GLU A 84 5.67 -16.01 -7.74
CA GLU A 84 5.40 -15.02 -8.79
C GLU A 84 5.40 -13.58 -8.25
N VAL A 85 4.86 -13.35 -7.05
CA VAL A 85 4.94 -12.03 -6.38
C VAL A 85 6.39 -11.62 -6.18
N GLU A 86 7.24 -12.51 -5.68
CA GLU A 86 8.65 -12.22 -5.46
C GLU A 86 9.40 -11.96 -6.77
N ARG A 87 9.13 -12.77 -7.80
CA ARG A 87 9.71 -12.60 -9.12
C ARG A 87 9.33 -11.24 -9.71
N LEU A 88 8.05 -10.86 -9.59
CA LEU A 88 7.54 -9.56 -10.01
C LEU A 88 8.21 -8.42 -9.23
N GLY A 89 8.25 -8.48 -7.89
CA GLY A 89 8.86 -7.45 -7.06
C GLY A 89 10.34 -7.24 -7.37
N ARG A 90 11.10 -8.33 -7.52
CA ARG A 90 12.51 -8.27 -7.95
C ARG A 90 12.65 -7.64 -9.34
N SER A 91 11.89 -8.10 -10.32
CA SER A 91 11.95 -7.58 -11.70
C SER A 91 11.60 -6.09 -11.76
N LEU A 92 10.59 -5.67 -11.00
CA LEU A 92 10.16 -4.27 -10.90
C LEU A 92 11.22 -3.41 -10.24
N SER A 93 11.86 -3.87 -9.15
CA SER A 93 12.94 -3.14 -8.48
C SER A 93 14.16 -2.92 -9.38
N GLN A 94 14.53 -3.94 -10.16
CA GLN A 94 15.59 -3.85 -11.15
C GLN A 94 15.23 -2.83 -12.25
N SER A 95 13.98 -2.86 -12.70
CA SER A 95 13.46 -1.93 -13.72
C SER A 95 13.48 -0.47 -13.26
N LEU A 96 13.27 -0.24 -11.97
CA LEU A 96 13.36 1.09 -11.35
C LEU A 96 14.81 1.58 -11.13
N GLY A 97 15.82 0.78 -11.50
CA GLY A 97 17.23 1.14 -11.33
C GLY A 97 17.74 1.04 -9.89
N GLN A 98 16.96 0.46 -8.98
CA GLN A 98 17.30 0.28 -7.57
C GLN A 98 17.00 -1.16 -7.17
N PRO A 99 17.91 -2.11 -7.43
CA PRO A 99 17.70 -3.50 -7.04
C PRO A 99 17.62 -3.58 -5.52
N LEU A 100 16.43 -3.94 -5.03
CA LEU A 100 16.16 -4.03 -3.60
C LEU A 100 16.54 -5.41 -3.06
N THR A 101 17.10 -5.43 -1.86
CA THR A 101 17.41 -6.67 -1.14
C THR A 101 16.12 -7.33 -0.65
N LEU A 102 15.98 -8.63 -0.85
CA LEU A 102 14.91 -9.43 -0.26
C LEU A 102 15.30 -9.86 1.16
N VAL A 103 14.47 -9.53 2.15
CA VAL A 103 14.73 -9.86 3.56
C VAL A 103 13.79 -10.95 4.04
N PRO A 104 14.30 -12.17 4.37
CA PRO A 104 13.43 -13.30 4.64
C PRO A 104 12.88 -13.38 6.06
N PHE A 105 13.44 -12.61 6.99
CA PHE A 105 13.15 -12.70 8.42
C PHE A 105 12.37 -11.49 8.97
N ALA A 106 11.93 -10.59 8.11
CA ALA A 106 11.29 -9.34 8.53
C ALA A 106 10.01 -9.56 9.35
N SER A 107 9.28 -10.66 9.12
CA SER A 107 8.07 -11.02 9.88
C SER A 107 8.29 -11.30 11.35
N LYS A 108 9.55 -11.46 11.78
CA LYS A 108 9.92 -11.62 13.19
C LYS A 108 10.23 -10.30 13.88
N MET A 109 10.23 -9.19 13.15
CA MET A 109 10.53 -7.88 13.70
C MET A 109 9.37 -7.39 14.56
N PRO A 110 9.64 -6.82 15.75
CA PRO A 110 8.60 -6.25 16.58
C PRO A 110 7.97 -5.05 15.87
N THR A 111 6.69 -4.78 16.16
CA THR A 111 6.06 -3.54 15.71
C THR A 111 6.80 -2.36 16.34
N PRO A 112 7.24 -1.35 15.57
CA PRO A 112 7.88 -0.16 16.11
C PRO A 112 6.81 0.78 16.72
N SER A 113 6.13 0.33 17.77
CA SER A 113 4.96 1.02 18.33
C SER A 113 5.28 2.45 18.76
N ALA A 114 6.42 2.69 19.42
CA ALA A 114 6.82 4.03 19.82
C ALA A 114 6.97 4.99 18.63
N PHE A 115 7.40 4.51 17.46
CA PHE A 115 7.45 5.32 16.25
C PHE A 115 6.04 5.66 15.77
N TYR A 116 5.12 4.71 15.77
CA TYR A 116 3.74 4.97 15.36
C TYR A 116 3.01 5.87 16.35
N ASP A 117 3.15 5.65 17.66
CA ASP A 117 2.53 6.48 18.71
C ASP A 117 2.93 7.96 18.61
N LEU A 118 4.15 8.23 18.14
CA LEU A 118 4.62 9.59 17.89
C LEU A 118 4.17 10.13 16.52
N ASN A 119 3.78 9.26 15.58
CA ASN A 119 3.56 9.57 14.17
C ASN A 119 2.31 8.88 13.61
N ASP A 120 1.16 8.97 14.30
CA ASP A 120 -0.08 8.26 13.97
C ASP A 120 -0.54 8.41 12.50
N SER A 121 -0.31 9.58 11.89
CA SER A 121 -0.66 9.80 10.48
C SER A 121 0.17 8.95 9.52
N LEU A 122 1.44 8.66 9.84
CA LEU A 122 2.26 7.74 9.06
C LEU A 122 1.77 6.30 9.16
N LEU A 123 1.16 5.88 10.27
CA LEU A 123 0.52 4.57 10.35
C LEU A 123 -0.56 4.42 9.29
N LEU A 124 -1.39 5.46 9.09
CA LEU A 124 -2.44 5.45 8.08
C LEU A 124 -1.88 5.44 6.65
N GLU A 125 -0.85 6.23 6.37
CA GLU A 125 -0.21 6.25 5.04
C GLU A 125 0.50 4.93 4.72
N CYS A 126 1.26 4.38 5.67
CA CYS A 126 1.90 3.07 5.53
C CYS A 126 0.88 1.94 5.36
N ARG A 127 -0.27 2.04 6.04
CA ARG A 127 -1.38 1.08 5.89
C ARG A 127 -2.00 1.13 4.49
N LYS A 128 -2.21 2.31 3.91
CA LYS A 128 -2.76 2.47 2.55
C LYS A 128 -1.87 1.83 1.49
N LEU A 129 -0.55 2.00 1.62
CA LEU A 129 0.46 1.47 0.70
C LEU A 129 0.93 0.06 1.08
N MET A 130 0.47 -0.49 2.20
CA MET A 130 0.92 -1.77 2.76
C MET A 130 2.45 -1.85 2.87
N THR A 131 3.06 -0.82 3.46
CA THR A 131 4.51 -0.68 3.67
C THR A 131 4.84 -0.63 5.17
N PRO A 132 4.84 -1.76 5.90
CA PRO A 132 5.21 -1.80 7.31
C PRO A 132 6.60 -1.20 7.57
N VAL A 133 6.71 -0.44 8.66
CA VAL A 133 7.99 0.00 9.22
C VAL A 133 8.64 -1.18 9.93
N LEU A 134 9.86 -1.52 9.54
CA LEU A 134 10.64 -2.65 10.04
C LEU A 134 11.44 -2.27 11.29
N PHE A 135 11.98 -1.05 11.30
CA PHE A 135 12.69 -0.46 12.42
C PHE A 135 12.67 1.08 12.28
N ALA A 136 12.80 1.78 13.39
CA ALA A 136 12.91 3.23 13.42
C ALA A 136 13.81 3.62 14.60
N GLU A 137 15.07 3.92 14.29
CA GLU A 137 16.07 4.35 15.26
C GLU A 137 16.01 5.88 15.38
N GLU A 138 15.54 6.35 16.55
CA GLU A 138 15.43 7.78 16.92
C GLU A 138 14.72 8.68 15.89
N SER A 139 13.91 8.10 15.00
CA SER A 139 13.32 8.77 13.82
C SER A 139 14.34 9.31 12.80
N GLU A 140 15.63 8.97 12.92
CA GLU A 140 16.68 9.38 11.98
C GLU A 140 16.95 8.30 10.94
N VAL A 141 16.81 7.02 11.31
CA VAL A 141 17.00 5.89 10.40
C VAL A 141 15.77 4.99 10.45
N ILE A 142 15.06 4.92 9.33
CA ILE A 142 13.78 4.23 9.24
C ILE A 142 13.87 3.16 8.16
N GLY A 143 13.57 1.92 8.50
CA GLY A 143 13.44 0.82 7.55
C GLY A 143 11.98 0.59 7.21
N ILE A 144 11.63 0.52 5.93
CA ILE A 144 10.30 0.10 5.46
C ILE A 144 10.39 -1.07 4.50
N GLY A 145 9.38 -1.94 4.51
CA GLY A 145 9.33 -3.15 3.69
C GLY A 145 8.02 -3.30 2.94
N SER A 146 8.05 -3.90 1.76
CA SER A 146 6.85 -4.31 0.99
C SER A 146 7.23 -5.30 -0.11
N ILE A 147 6.23 -5.91 -0.75
CA ILE A 147 6.43 -6.69 -1.98
C ILE A 147 6.56 -5.79 -3.21
N ASN A 148 6.06 -4.54 -3.16
CA ASN A 148 5.97 -3.64 -4.29
C ASN A 148 6.97 -2.46 -4.19
N PRO A 149 8.00 -2.43 -5.05
CA PRO A 149 8.98 -1.34 -5.10
C PRO A 149 8.40 0.06 -5.34
N VAL A 150 7.29 0.17 -6.06
CA VAL A 150 6.63 1.46 -6.27
C VAL A 150 5.99 1.96 -4.98
N ALA A 151 5.30 1.08 -4.25
CA ALA A 151 4.73 1.39 -2.94
C ALA A 151 5.83 1.83 -1.95
N LEU A 152 6.98 1.13 -1.94
CA LEU A 152 8.15 1.50 -1.15
C LEU A 152 8.67 2.90 -1.48
N ARG A 153 8.80 3.23 -2.78
CA ARG A 153 9.27 4.55 -3.20
C ARG A 153 8.32 5.66 -2.78
N LEU A 154 7.01 5.45 -2.89
CA LEU A 154 6.00 6.41 -2.46
C LEU A 154 6.04 6.60 -0.95
N SER A 155 6.00 5.50 -0.20
CA SER A 155 6.03 5.51 1.25
C SER A 155 7.33 6.13 1.80
N ALA A 156 8.48 5.82 1.20
CA ALA A 156 9.75 6.44 1.61
C ALA A 156 9.72 7.96 1.47
N ARG A 157 9.17 8.50 0.38
CA ARG A 157 9.01 9.95 0.19
C ARG A 157 8.09 10.54 1.24
N THR A 158 6.95 9.91 1.50
CA THR A 158 5.99 10.35 2.50
C THR A 158 6.61 10.38 3.90
N VAL A 159 7.31 9.30 4.29
CA VAL A 159 8.00 9.21 5.58
C VAL A 159 9.10 10.27 5.70
N MET A 160 9.95 10.41 4.69
CA MET A 160 11.02 11.42 4.69
C MET A 160 10.46 12.84 4.85
N GLN A 161 9.44 13.18 4.06
CA GLN A 161 8.82 14.50 4.09
C GLN A 161 8.17 14.77 5.44
N PHE A 162 7.36 13.83 5.93
CA PHE A 162 6.65 13.97 7.20
C PHE A 162 7.60 14.18 8.37
N ILE A 163 8.66 13.38 8.47
CA ILE A 163 9.63 13.51 9.55
C ILE A 163 10.43 14.80 9.40
N ALA A 164 10.86 15.15 8.18
CA ALA A 164 11.56 16.41 7.92
C ALA A 164 10.74 17.63 8.34
N ASP A 165 9.44 17.65 8.02
CA ASP A 165 8.54 18.74 8.40
C ASP A 165 8.33 18.82 9.92
N LYS A 166 8.33 17.68 10.59
CA LYS A 166 8.12 17.59 12.04
C LYS A 166 9.36 17.95 12.85
N THR A 167 10.55 17.51 12.42
CA THR A 167 11.79 17.58 13.22
C THR A 167 12.78 18.61 12.69
N GLY A 168 12.63 19.06 11.44
CA GLY A 168 13.61 19.89 10.73
C GLY A 168 14.78 19.08 10.14
N THR A 169 14.79 17.75 10.29
CA THR A 169 15.86 16.87 9.83
C THR A 169 15.32 15.81 8.87
N THR A 170 15.93 15.67 7.70
CA THR A 170 15.56 14.61 6.75
C THR A 170 16.10 13.26 7.23
N PRO A 171 15.23 12.27 7.49
CA PRO A 171 15.70 10.95 7.91
C PRO A 171 16.29 10.18 6.74
N VAL A 172 17.12 9.19 7.04
CA VAL A 172 17.53 8.15 6.11
C VAL A 172 16.44 7.07 6.09
N VAL A 173 15.82 6.86 4.92
CA VAL A 173 14.83 5.79 4.75
C VAL A 173 15.41 4.65 3.92
N SER A 174 15.57 3.49 4.55
CA SER A 174 15.96 2.24 3.92
C SER A 174 14.72 1.48 3.44
N THR A 175 14.78 0.95 2.22
CA THR A 175 13.68 0.18 1.61
C THR A 175 14.15 -1.24 1.31
N VAL A 176 13.33 -2.24 1.63
CA VAL A 176 13.64 -3.64 1.35
C VAL A 176 12.44 -4.38 0.78
N LEU A 177 12.70 -5.39 -0.05
CA LEU A 177 11.69 -6.33 -0.49
C LEU A 177 11.40 -7.36 0.60
N LEU A 178 10.15 -7.79 0.67
CA LEU A 178 9.68 -8.83 1.58
C LEU A 178 9.17 -10.04 0.79
N HIS A 179 9.27 -11.24 1.39
CA HIS A 179 8.49 -12.38 0.91
C HIS A 179 6.99 -12.10 1.11
N HIS A 180 6.16 -12.69 0.26
CA HIS A 180 4.71 -12.49 0.31
C HIS A 180 4.12 -12.85 1.69
N GLU A 181 4.47 -14.01 2.25
CA GLU A 181 4.00 -14.42 3.59
C GLU A 181 4.47 -13.46 4.69
N GLY A 182 5.74 -13.06 4.63
CA GLY A 182 6.31 -12.16 5.63
C GLY A 182 5.69 -10.77 5.59
N TRP A 183 5.40 -10.27 4.39
CA TRP A 183 4.69 -9.03 4.17
C TRP A 183 3.26 -9.06 4.70
N ILE A 184 2.48 -10.11 4.38
CA ILE A 184 1.12 -10.28 4.93
C ILE A 184 1.15 -10.33 6.45
N SER A 185 2.05 -11.13 7.04
CA SER A 185 2.17 -11.23 8.50
C SER A 185 2.45 -9.88 9.15
N LEU A 186 3.32 -9.06 8.56
CA LEU A 186 3.63 -7.73 9.08
C LEU A 186 2.46 -6.76 8.91
N CYS A 187 1.74 -6.80 7.78
CA CYS A 187 0.54 -5.98 7.58
C CYS A 187 -0.53 -6.32 8.61
N GLN A 188 -0.74 -7.61 8.89
CA GLN A 188 -1.68 -8.06 9.91
C GLN A 188 -1.24 -7.61 11.31
N GLN A 189 0.05 -7.74 11.62
CA GLN A 189 0.62 -7.37 12.93
C GLN A 189 0.56 -5.86 13.18
N GLN A 190 0.89 -5.03 12.19
CA GLN A 190 1.03 -3.58 12.37
C GLN A 190 -0.26 -2.81 12.07
N PHE A 191 -1.07 -3.29 11.13
CA PHE A 191 -2.24 -2.55 10.63
C PHE A 191 -3.56 -3.24 10.92
N GLY A 192 -3.52 -4.51 11.36
CA GLY A 192 -4.73 -5.30 11.60
C GLY A 192 -5.48 -5.69 10.32
N ILE A 193 -4.78 -5.82 9.19
CA ILE A 193 -5.36 -6.08 7.86
C ILE A 193 -4.79 -7.33 7.18
#